data_AF-A0A1M6AS58-F1
#
_entry.id   AF-A0A1M6AS58-F1
#
_cell.length_a   1.000
_cell.length_b   1.000
_cell.length_c   1.000
_cell.angle_alpha   90.00
_cell.angle_beta   90.00
_cell.angle_gamma   90.00
#
_symmetry.space_group_name_H-M   'P 1'
#
loop_
_entity.id
_entity.type
_entity.pdbx_description
1 polymer ?
#
loop_
_entity_poly.entity_id
_entity_poly.type
_entity_poly.pdbx_seq_one_letter_code
_entity_poly.pdbx_strand_id
1 'polypeptide(L)'
;MKPVLFFVFILFLTQGSIAQSKIKKAEESLNNTTESVSESENNITYFNNNDSSSNGNFFADVFGELFIQIFAYTVYGIAIESPFETNNSGSYAFVSKFPYNNSTQGQYTYEWNEDTPIIRTTFSARYISENSRINGTHLNFDTRFLKRFGFEANYLQLWEKNPYFGTDNLAMYTALAKYHRVRTEKFNLWWGLGASYIDGDVNDFGFTYGLGVELFFARPLSLETIFNQSLINGETVNKFDGLLNYHLKNYKVTGGYEHIRIGNQNFSTLVLGAGIFF
;
A
#
# COMPACT_ATOMS: atom_id res chain seq x y z
N MET A 1 1.22 -51.26 6.28
CA MET A 1 1.64 -49.84 6.34
C MET A 1 2.15 -49.45 4.95
N LYS A 2 1.22 -49.10 4.06
CA LYS A 2 1.05 -47.77 3.43
C LYS A 2 2.19 -47.34 2.48
N PRO A 3 2.05 -47.55 1.15
CA PRO A 3 2.92 -46.94 0.12
C PRO A 3 2.59 -45.45 -0.13
N VAL A 4 1.99 -44.77 0.85
CA VAL A 4 1.48 -43.40 0.73
C VAL A 4 2.61 -42.36 0.83
N LEU A 5 3.80 -42.74 1.32
CA LEU A 5 4.90 -41.79 1.52
C LEU A 5 5.66 -41.43 0.23
N PHE A 6 5.53 -42.23 -0.84
CA PHE A 6 6.28 -41.98 -2.08
C PHE A 6 5.55 -41.04 -3.05
N PHE A 7 4.24 -40.90 -2.91
CA PHE A 7 3.42 -40.05 -3.80
C PHE A 7 3.46 -38.57 -3.39
N VAL A 8 3.80 -38.26 -2.14
CA VAL A 8 3.90 -36.88 -1.62
C VAL A 8 5.23 -36.21 -2.02
N PHE A 9 6.25 -36.98 -2.40
CA PHE A 9 7.55 -36.42 -2.81
C PHE A 9 7.62 -36.04 -4.30
N ILE A 10 6.73 -36.58 -5.14
CA ILE A 10 6.71 -36.33 -6.60
C ILE A 10 5.95 -35.03 -6.96
N LEU A 11 5.13 -34.50 -6.05
CA LEU A 11 4.42 -33.23 -6.25
C LEU A 11 5.31 -31.97 -6.13
N PHE A 12 6.61 -32.12 -5.82
CA PHE A 12 7.57 -31.00 -5.75
C PHE A 12 8.46 -30.85 -7.00
N LEU A 13 8.26 -31.67 -8.05
CA LEU A 13 9.17 -31.71 -9.20
C LEU A 13 8.62 -31.12 -10.51
N THR A 14 7.47 -30.44 -10.50
CA THR A 14 7.05 -29.64 -11.67
C THR A 14 7.71 -28.27 -11.62
N GLN A 15 9.04 -28.23 -11.82
CA GLN A 15 9.68 -27.00 -12.27
C GLN A 15 9.25 -26.77 -13.72
N GLY A 16 8.21 -25.97 -13.91
CA GLY A 16 7.91 -25.39 -15.21
C GLY A 16 9.12 -24.58 -15.66
N SER A 17 9.74 -25.00 -16.75
CA SER A 17 10.72 -24.19 -17.47
C SER A 17 10.01 -22.97 -18.03
N ILE A 18 9.92 -21.91 -17.22
CA ILE A 18 9.45 -20.60 -17.68
C ILE A 18 10.63 -19.99 -18.45
N ALA A 19 10.54 -20.00 -19.78
CA ALA A 19 11.59 -19.55 -20.71
C ALA A 19 11.84 -18.03 -20.69
N GLN A 20 11.23 -17.28 -19.77
CA GLN A 20 11.34 -15.82 -19.67
C GLN A 20 11.19 -15.39 -18.20
N SER A 21 12.05 -14.46 -17.79
CA SER A 21 12.10 -13.87 -16.45
C SER A 21 10.77 -13.26 -16.01
N LYS A 22 10.41 -13.42 -14.73
CA LYS A 22 9.17 -12.90 -14.17
C LYS A 22 9.22 -11.38 -14.06
N ILE A 23 10.36 -10.80 -13.69
CA ILE A 23 10.58 -9.34 -13.71
C ILE A 23 10.36 -8.80 -15.12
N LYS A 24 11.01 -9.40 -16.12
CA LYS A 24 10.88 -8.94 -17.51
C LYS A 24 9.44 -8.98 -18.02
N LYS A 25 8.69 -10.04 -17.69
CA LYS A 25 7.25 -10.12 -18.03
C LYS A 25 6.43 -9.02 -17.38
N ALA A 26 6.78 -8.63 -16.15
CA ALA A 26 6.11 -7.55 -15.45
C ALA A 26 6.33 -6.22 -16.17
N GLU A 27 7.58 -5.91 -16.56
CA GLU A 27 7.94 -4.70 -17.31
C GLU A 27 7.24 -4.67 -18.68
N GLU A 28 7.32 -5.77 -19.45
CA GLU A 28 6.63 -5.88 -20.75
C GLU A 28 5.12 -5.63 -20.60
N SER A 29 4.49 -6.15 -19.55
CA SER A 29 3.06 -5.94 -19.32
C SER A 29 2.68 -4.50 -18.99
N LEU A 30 3.60 -3.70 -18.45
CA LEU A 30 3.38 -2.28 -18.18
C LEU A 30 3.63 -1.39 -19.41
N ASN A 31 4.40 -1.87 -20.38
CA ASN A 31 4.73 -1.15 -21.62
C ASN A 31 3.75 -1.43 -22.77
N ASN A 32 3.23 -2.65 -22.88
CA ASN A 32 2.46 -3.09 -24.04
C ASN A 32 1.09 -2.40 -24.23
N THR A 33 0.60 -1.66 -23.24
CA THR A 33 -0.73 -1.01 -23.31
C THR A 33 -0.69 0.33 -24.05
N THR A 34 0.49 0.90 -24.31
CA THR A 34 0.62 2.13 -25.12
C THR A 34 0.38 1.89 -26.62
N GLU A 35 0.45 0.64 -27.10
CA GLU A 35 0.34 0.31 -28.53
C GLU A 35 -1.06 -0.14 -29.00
N SER A 36 -2.03 -0.32 -28.09
CA SER A 36 -3.41 -0.68 -28.45
C SER A 36 -4.36 0.53 -28.44
N VAL A 37 -3.98 1.62 -29.11
CA VAL A 37 -4.97 2.53 -29.70
C VAL A 37 -5.21 2.03 -31.12
N SER A 38 -6.06 1.01 -31.25
CA SER A 38 -6.66 0.72 -32.55
C SER A 38 -7.42 1.98 -32.98
N GLU A 39 -6.91 2.67 -34.00
CA GLU A 39 -7.66 3.67 -34.76
C GLU A 39 -8.94 3.01 -35.30
N SER A 40 -10.01 3.05 -34.50
CA SER A 40 -11.35 2.95 -35.07
C SER A 40 -11.64 4.30 -35.71
N GLU A 41 -11.66 4.34 -37.04
CA GLU A 41 -12.24 5.45 -37.80
C GLU A 41 -13.67 5.69 -37.30
N ASN A 42 -13.83 6.60 -36.33
CA ASN A 42 -15.12 7.08 -35.90
C ASN A 42 -15.58 8.09 -36.95
N ASN A 43 -16.43 7.63 -37.87
CA ASN A 43 -17.26 8.49 -38.68
C ASN A 43 -17.95 9.51 -37.78
N ILE A 44 -17.57 10.78 -37.90
CA ILE A 44 -18.24 11.90 -37.24
C ILE A 44 -19.60 12.05 -37.92
N THR A 45 -20.62 11.39 -37.40
CA THR A 45 -22.00 11.79 -37.63
C THR A 45 -22.26 13.04 -36.79
N TYR A 46 -22.39 14.18 -37.47
CA TYR A 46 -22.90 15.41 -36.89
C TYR A 46 -24.28 15.13 -36.26
N PHE A 47 -24.32 15.01 -34.93
CA PHE A 47 -25.57 15.04 -34.20
C PHE A 47 -26.10 16.48 -34.28
N ASN A 48 -27.12 16.66 -35.12
CA ASN A 48 -27.95 17.85 -35.10
C ASN A 48 -28.50 18.04 -33.68
N ASN A 49 -28.07 19.12 -33.03
CA ASN A 49 -28.68 19.63 -31.81
C ASN A 49 -30.13 20.03 -32.12
N ASN A 50 -31.07 19.14 -31.83
CA ASN A 50 -32.42 19.54 -31.52
C ASN A 50 -32.48 19.78 -30.02
N ASP A 51 -32.48 21.05 -29.64
CA ASP A 51 -32.89 21.53 -28.32
C ASP A 51 -34.25 20.91 -27.99
N SER A 52 -34.21 19.90 -27.13
CA SER A 52 -35.39 19.39 -26.46
C SER A 52 -35.37 19.96 -25.05
N SER A 53 -36.39 20.77 -24.79
CA SER A 53 -36.68 21.44 -23.54
C SER A 53 -36.40 20.55 -22.33
N SER A 54 -35.50 21.01 -21.46
CA SER A 54 -35.26 20.47 -20.12
C SER A 54 -36.57 20.45 -19.32
N ASN A 55 -37.26 19.33 -19.34
CA ASN A 55 -38.21 19.00 -18.28
C ASN A 55 -37.37 18.48 -17.10
N GLY A 56 -36.88 19.41 -16.28
CA GLY A 56 -36.16 19.10 -15.05
C GLY A 56 -37.05 18.24 -14.16
N ASN A 57 -36.63 17.00 -13.95
CA ASN A 57 -37.33 16.09 -13.06
C ASN A 57 -37.14 16.62 -11.64
N PHE A 58 -38.14 17.35 -11.12
CA PHE A 58 -38.16 17.88 -9.74
C PHE A 58 -37.71 16.86 -8.68
N PHE A 59 -38.01 15.57 -8.89
CA PHE A 59 -37.54 14.48 -8.05
C PHE A 59 -36.03 14.20 -8.17
N ALA A 60 -35.44 14.28 -9.36
CA ALA A 60 -34.00 14.11 -9.55
C ALA A 60 -33.21 15.27 -8.96
N ASP A 61 -33.73 16.51 -9.09
CA ASP A 61 -33.08 17.69 -8.51
C ASP A 61 -33.16 17.68 -6.98
N VAL A 62 -34.35 17.42 -6.41
CA VAL A 62 -34.55 17.44 -4.95
C VAL A 62 -33.94 16.23 -4.23
N PHE A 63 -34.20 15.00 -4.74
CA PHE A 63 -33.67 13.80 -4.09
C PHE A 63 -32.23 13.50 -4.51
N GLY A 64 -31.80 13.93 -5.69
CA GLY A 64 -30.40 13.81 -6.13
C GLY A 64 -29.48 14.69 -5.30
N GLU A 65 -29.85 15.96 -5.08
CA GLU A 65 -29.04 16.85 -4.23
C GLU A 65 -28.98 16.34 -2.79
N LEU A 66 -30.11 15.90 -2.23
CA LEU A 66 -30.16 15.33 -0.87
C LEU A 66 -29.35 14.04 -0.76
N PHE A 67 -29.40 13.15 -1.75
CA PHE A 67 -28.59 11.94 -1.77
C PHE A 67 -27.09 12.24 -1.86
N ILE A 68 -26.70 13.18 -2.74
CA ILE A 68 -25.31 13.62 -2.87
C ILE A 68 -24.82 14.22 -1.55
N GLN A 69 -25.62 15.05 -0.89
CA GLN A 69 -25.26 15.64 0.39
C GLN A 69 -25.09 14.58 1.49
N ILE A 70 -26.03 13.64 1.62
CA ILE A 70 -25.93 12.55 2.62
C ILE A 70 -24.73 11.67 2.32
N PHE A 71 -24.51 11.31 1.05
CA PHE A 71 -23.37 10.51 0.63
C PHE A 71 -22.06 11.23 0.90
N ALA A 72 -21.93 12.50 0.48
CA ALA A 72 -20.74 13.32 0.71
C ALA A 72 -20.47 13.50 2.20
N TYR A 73 -21.51 13.76 3.00
CA TYR A 73 -21.38 13.88 4.46
C TYR A 73 -20.93 12.55 5.10
N THR A 74 -21.47 11.42 4.64
CA THR A 74 -21.11 10.09 5.15
C THR A 74 -19.67 9.74 4.78
N VAL A 75 -19.29 9.93 3.51
CA VAL A 75 -17.93 9.69 3.03
C VAL A 75 -16.94 10.61 3.74
N TYR A 76 -17.27 11.89 3.91
CA TYR A 76 -16.45 12.85 4.66
C TYR A 76 -16.28 12.41 6.12
N GLY A 77 -17.37 12.04 6.79
CA GLY A 77 -17.33 11.55 8.17
C GLY A 77 -16.47 10.31 8.32
N ILE A 78 -16.53 9.37 7.38
CA ILE A 78 -15.68 8.16 7.38
C ILE A 78 -14.22 8.53 7.09
N ALA A 79 -13.95 9.39 6.11
CA ALA A 79 -12.60 9.69 5.64
C ALA A 79 -11.82 10.63 6.58
N ILE A 80 -12.47 11.58 7.25
CA ILE A 80 -11.79 12.65 8.00
C ILE A 80 -12.05 12.56 9.51
N GLU A 81 -13.27 12.93 9.92
CA GLU A 81 -13.80 12.84 11.28
C GLU A 81 -15.27 13.24 11.25
N SER A 82 -16.12 12.49 11.93
CA SER A 82 -17.52 12.90 12.10
C SER A 82 -17.66 13.82 13.32
N PRO A 83 -18.64 14.75 13.35
CA PRO A 83 -18.89 15.59 14.52
C PRO A 83 -19.08 14.79 15.81
N PHE A 84 -19.60 13.56 15.72
CA PHE A 84 -19.82 12.66 16.84
C PHE A 84 -18.53 12.08 17.44
N GLU A 85 -17.38 12.19 16.76
CA GLU A 85 -16.09 11.69 17.21
C GLU A 85 -15.19 12.77 17.82
N THR A 86 -15.55 14.04 17.66
CA THR A 86 -14.73 15.20 18.09
C THR A 86 -14.40 15.19 19.58
N ASN A 87 -15.29 14.66 20.42
CA ASN A 87 -15.09 14.57 21.87
C ASN A 87 -14.41 13.26 22.31
N ASN A 88 -14.05 12.37 21.37
CA ASN A 88 -13.38 11.12 21.68
C ASN A 88 -11.88 11.35 21.94
N SER A 89 -11.28 10.60 22.86
CA SER A 89 -9.85 10.67 23.18
C SER A 89 -8.95 10.51 21.95
N GLY A 90 -9.39 9.72 20.96
CA GLY A 90 -8.71 9.55 19.68
C GLY A 90 -8.56 10.83 18.86
N SER A 91 -9.42 11.83 19.07
CA SER A 91 -9.35 13.13 18.38
C SER A 91 -8.14 13.96 18.84
N TYR A 92 -7.79 13.84 20.13
CA TYR A 92 -6.71 14.58 20.77
C TYR A 92 -5.39 13.81 20.87
N ALA A 93 -5.36 12.57 20.38
CA ALA A 93 -4.21 11.68 20.43
C ALA A 93 -2.91 12.32 19.92
N PHE A 94 -1.83 12.13 20.67
CA PHE A 94 -0.47 12.58 20.39
C PHE A 94 0.38 11.40 19.92
N VAL A 95 1.35 11.67 19.05
CA VAL A 95 2.29 10.65 18.57
C VAL A 95 3.19 10.23 19.73
N SER A 96 3.32 8.94 19.98
CA SER A 96 4.26 8.40 20.97
C SER A 96 5.68 8.38 20.40
N LYS A 97 6.72 8.65 21.20
CA LYS A 97 8.13 8.61 20.77
C LYS A 97 8.53 7.30 20.07
N PHE A 98 8.07 6.18 20.59
CA PHE A 98 8.11 4.87 19.94
C PHE A 98 7.03 3.96 20.56
N PRO A 99 6.62 2.87 19.89
CA PRO A 99 5.63 1.96 20.44
C PRO A 99 6.09 1.25 21.71
N TYR A 100 5.16 1.03 22.64
CA TYR A 100 5.35 0.44 23.96
C TYR A 100 6.28 1.21 24.89
N ASN A 101 6.40 2.54 24.72
CA ASN A 101 7.15 3.38 25.65
C ASN A 101 6.56 3.31 27.08
N ASN A 102 5.27 3.63 27.25
CA ASN A 102 4.56 3.50 28.53
C ASN A 102 3.66 2.25 28.56
N SER A 103 4.27 1.08 28.35
CA SER A 103 3.73 -0.28 28.52
C SER A 103 2.52 -0.74 27.67
N THR A 104 1.50 0.09 27.47
CA THR A 104 0.26 -0.25 26.76
C THR A 104 0.07 0.53 25.45
N GLN A 105 0.85 1.59 25.27
CA GLN A 105 0.71 2.54 24.17
C GLN A 105 1.40 2.04 22.91
N GLY A 106 0.71 2.08 21.78
CA GLY A 106 1.23 1.82 20.45
C GLY A 106 1.73 3.11 19.81
N GLN A 107 1.19 3.46 18.63
CA GLN A 107 1.62 4.65 17.89
C GLN A 107 1.20 5.98 18.54
N TYR A 108 0.19 5.95 19.40
CA TYR A 108 -0.43 7.14 19.98
C TYR A 108 -0.64 7.00 21.48
N THR A 109 -0.75 8.15 22.15
CA THR A 109 -1.14 8.31 23.55
C THR A 109 -2.10 9.49 23.69
N TYR A 110 -2.90 9.50 24.77
CA TYR A 110 -3.82 10.60 25.08
C TYR A 110 -3.22 11.63 26.05
N GLU A 111 -2.05 11.33 26.62
CA GLU A 111 -1.38 12.20 27.58
C GLU A 111 -0.23 12.95 26.89
N TRP A 112 -0.23 14.28 27.01
CA TRP A 112 0.88 15.11 26.53
C TRP A 112 1.99 15.13 27.58
N ASN A 113 3.19 14.65 27.23
CA ASN A 113 4.35 14.58 28.11
C ASN A 113 5.67 14.67 27.30
N GLU A 114 6.82 14.52 27.96
CA GLU A 114 8.14 14.58 27.32
C GLU A 114 8.38 13.51 26.24
N ASP A 115 7.57 12.43 26.24
CA ASP A 115 7.65 11.31 25.31
C ASP A 115 6.66 11.41 24.13
N THR A 116 6.13 12.61 23.89
CA THR A 116 5.21 12.89 22.79
C THR A 116 5.77 13.93 21.83
N PRO A 117 6.60 13.50 20.86
CA PRO A 117 7.21 14.44 19.93
C PRO A 117 6.18 15.00 18.93
N ILE A 118 6.46 16.21 18.45
CA ILE A 118 5.67 16.86 17.39
C ILE A 118 5.89 16.15 16.05
N ILE A 119 7.13 15.67 15.82
CA ILE A 119 7.57 14.95 14.63
C ILE A 119 8.25 13.67 15.07
N ARG A 120 7.89 12.55 14.45
CA ARG A 120 8.60 11.27 14.63
C ARG A 120 8.90 10.66 13.28
N THR A 121 10.13 10.19 13.12
CA THR A 121 10.59 9.56 11.88
C THR A 121 10.98 8.11 12.14
N THR A 122 10.61 7.23 11.21
CA THR A 122 10.98 5.82 11.23
C THR A 122 11.70 5.51 9.95
N PHE A 123 12.89 4.94 10.06
CA PHE A 123 13.60 4.34 8.94
C PHE A 123 13.55 2.82 9.10
N SER A 124 13.24 2.10 8.03
CA SER A 124 13.25 0.63 8.03
C SER A 124 13.84 0.07 6.75
N ALA A 125 14.60 -1.01 6.91
CA ALA A 125 15.15 -1.79 5.82
C ALA A 125 14.68 -3.23 5.96
N ARG A 126 14.13 -3.77 4.88
CA ARG A 126 13.61 -5.13 4.80
C ARG A 126 14.26 -5.86 3.64
N TYR A 127 14.65 -7.09 3.88
CA TYR A 127 14.99 -8.06 2.85
C TYR A 127 13.74 -8.87 2.52
N ILE A 128 13.50 -9.07 1.23
CA ILE A 128 12.36 -9.85 0.73
C ILE A 128 12.85 -10.98 -0.18
N SER A 129 12.19 -12.14 -0.13
CA SER A 129 12.55 -13.29 -0.96
C SER A 129 11.35 -14.17 -1.24
N GLU A 130 11.13 -14.54 -2.49
CA GLU A 130 10.11 -15.51 -2.88
C GLU A 130 10.70 -16.92 -2.99
N ASN A 131 11.88 -17.05 -3.59
CA ASN A 131 12.58 -18.30 -3.81
C ASN A 131 14.08 -18.03 -4.00
N SER A 132 14.87 -19.04 -4.38
CA SER A 132 16.31 -18.90 -4.60
C SER A 132 16.70 -18.00 -5.79
N ARG A 133 15.75 -17.66 -6.67
CA ARG A 133 15.96 -16.83 -7.85
C ARG A 133 15.54 -15.38 -7.63
N ILE A 134 14.46 -15.14 -6.89
CA ILE A 134 13.88 -13.81 -6.67
C ILE A 134 14.11 -13.34 -5.24
N ASN A 135 14.82 -12.22 -5.12
CA ASN A 135 15.02 -11.51 -3.87
C ASN A 135 14.94 -10.00 -4.07
N GLY A 136 14.90 -9.25 -2.99
CA GLY A 136 14.76 -7.82 -3.03
C GLY A 136 15.12 -7.13 -1.74
N THR A 137 15.22 -5.81 -1.82
CA THR A 137 15.37 -4.91 -0.68
C THR A 137 14.26 -3.88 -0.72
N HIS A 138 13.66 -3.63 0.43
CA HIS A 138 12.61 -2.65 0.60
C HIS A 138 13.02 -1.68 1.72
N LEU A 139 13.34 -0.45 1.32
CA LEU A 139 13.64 0.65 2.22
C LEU A 139 12.39 1.51 2.38
N ASN A 140 12.11 1.93 3.62
CA ASN A 140 10.97 2.76 3.93
C ASN A 140 11.37 3.86 4.92
N PHE A 141 10.96 5.08 4.60
CA PHE A 141 11.09 6.27 5.41
C PHE A 141 9.67 6.79 5.71
N ASP A 142 9.25 6.69 6.96
CA ASP A 142 7.94 7.13 7.46
C ASP A 142 8.13 8.30 8.44
N THR A 143 7.59 9.48 8.13
CA THR A 143 7.58 10.61 9.05
C THR A 143 6.15 10.98 9.42
N ARG A 144 5.91 11.24 10.70
CA ARG A 144 4.60 11.67 11.22
C ARG A 144 4.76 13.03 11.86
N PHE A 145 3.79 13.90 11.61
CA PHE A 145 3.80 15.28 12.09
C PHE A 145 2.37 15.78 12.33
N LEU A 146 2.23 16.83 13.14
CA LEU A 146 0.95 17.51 13.39
C LEU A 146 -0.18 16.55 13.84
N LYS A 147 0.17 15.49 14.57
CA LYS A 147 -0.72 14.45 15.14
C LYS A 147 -1.51 13.57 14.16
N ARG A 148 -1.78 14.03 12.94
CA ARG A 148 -2.65 13.36 11.95
C ARG A 148 -1.97 13.14 10.62
N PHE A 149 -0.94 13.91 10.29
CA PHE A 149 -0.33 13.87 8.99
C PHE A 149 0.93 13.01 9.01
N GLY A 150 1.22 12.41 7.88
CA GLY A 150 2.46 11.72 7.67
C GLY A 150 2.92 11.83 6.24
N PHE A 151 4.18 11.51 6.04
CA PHE A 151 4.80 11.37 4.74
C PHE A 151 5.56 10.05 4.72
N GLU A 152 5.38 9.27 3.66
CA GLU A 152 6.06 8.01 3.46
C GLU A 152 6.80 8.03 2.13
N ALA A 153 8.07 7.63 2.15
CA ALA A 153 8.87 7.37 0.96
C ALA A 153 9.38 5.93 1.01
N ASN A 154 9.00 5.13 0.03
CA ASN A 154 9.43 3.75 -0.13
C ASN A 154 10.30 3.60 -1.36
N TYR A 155 11.29 2.72 -1.25
CA TYR A 155 12.08 2.21 -2.35
C TYR A 155 12.09 0.69 -2.29
N LEU A 156 11.61 0.05 -3.34
CA LEU A 156 11.60 -1.38 -3.54
C LEU A 156 12.54 -1.71 -4.69
N GLN A 157 13.49 -2.60 -4.46
CA GLN A 157 14.36 -3.15 -5.48
C GLN A 157 14.19 -4.66 -5.51
N LEU A 158 13.88 -5.19 -6.68
CA LEU A 158 13.80 -6.62 -6.96
C LEU A 158 14.96 -7.04 -7.86
N TRP A 159 15.45 -8.26 -7.64
CA TRP A 159 16.43 -8.93 -8.47
C TRP A 159 15.96 -10.36 -8.74
N GLU A 160 16.04 -10.76 -10.01
CA GLU A 160 15.80 -12.11 -10.47
C GLU A 160 17.05 -12.69 -11.12
N LYS A 161 17.53 -13.80 -10.58
CA LYS A 161 18.64 -14.57 -11.16
C LYS A 161 18.06 -15.69 -12.02
N ASN A 162 18.16 -15.55 -13.34
CA ASN A 162 17.77 -16.59 -14.27
C ASN A 162 19.01 -17.38 -14.72
N PRO A 163 19.06 -18.72 -14.49
CA PRO A 163 20.20 -19.54 -14.89
C PRO A 163 20.55 -19.48 -16.40
N TYR A 164 19.57 -19.15 -17.25
CA TYR A 164 19.72 -19.21 -18.70
C TYR A 164 19.73 -17.84 -19.39
N PHE A 165 19.23 -16.78 -18.74
CA PHE A 165 18.98 -15.47 -19.37
C PHE A 165 19.63 -14.28 -18.66
N GLY A 166 20.44 -14.53 -17.62
CA GLY A 166 21.15 -13.48 -16.90
C GLY A 166 20.38 -12.97 -15.67
N THR A 167 20.60 -11.71 -15.33
CA THR A 167 20.02 -11.07 -14.15
C THR A 167 19.12 -9.92 -14.55
N ASP A 168 17.85 -9.99 -14.17
CA ASP A 168 16.89 -8.91 -14.35
C ASP A 168 16.66 -8.20 -13.02
N ASN A 169 16.34 -6.92 -13.06
CA ASN A 169 16.11 -6.12 -11.88
C ASN A 169 15.02 -5.08 -12.14
N LEU A 170 14.29 -4.71 -11.09
CA LEU A 170 13.21 -3.74 -11.17
C LEU A 170 13.23 -2.90 -9.91
N ALA A 171 13.14 -1.57 -10.08
CA ALA A 171 13.05 -0.64 -8.97
C ALA A 171 11.71 0.10 -8.99
N MET A 172 11.14 0.30 -7.81
CA MET A 172 9.91 1.06 -7.63
C MET A 172 10.08 2.04 -6.48
N TYR A 173 9.74 3.28 -6.74
CA TYR A 173 9.75 4.38 -5.78
C TYR A 173 8.30 4.77 -5.53
N THR A 174 7.92 4.98 -4.27
CA THR A 174 6.57 5.42 -3.88
C THR A 174 6.66 6.52 -2.85
N ALA A 175 5.97 7.63 -3.09
CA ALA A 175 5.80 8.71 -2.12
C ALA A 175 4.31 8.87 -1.78
N LEU A 176 3.96 8.89 -0.50
CA LEU A 176 2.59 9.06 -0.01
C LEU A 176 2.50 10.16 1.03
N ALA A 177 1.56 11.07 0.86
CA ALA A 177 1.04 11.90 1.94
C ALA A 177 -0.07 11.14 2.66
N LYS A 178 0.06 10.97 3.97
CA LYS A 178 -0.81 10.12 4.80
C LYS A 178 -1.65 10.95 5.75
N TYR A 179 -2.88 10.50 5.94
CA TYR A 179 -3.80 10.99 6.96
C TYR A 179 -4.17 9.84 7.90
N HIS A 180 -3.78 9.97 9.16
CA HIS A 180 -4.08 9.03 10.24
C HIS A 180 -5.47 9.29 10.80
N ARG A 181 -6.43 8.50 10.33
CA ARG A 181 -7.85 8.65 10.60
C ARG A 181 -8.24 8.13 11.98
N VAL A 182 -7.85 6.90 12.31
CA VAL A 182 -8.14 6.28 13.62
C VAL A 182 -6.85 6.20 14.40
N ARG A 183 -6.83 6.84 15.58
CA ARG A 183 -5.61 7.06 16.37
C ARG A 183 -5.87 6.72 17.83
N THR A 184 -5.87 5.44 18.13
CA THR A 184 -6.01 4.95 19.51
C THR A 184 -4.67 4.42 20.01
N GLU A 185 -4.55 4.19 21.32
CA GLU A 185 -3.35 3.59 21.88
C GLU A 185 -3.05 2.19 21.31
N LYS A 186 -4.07 1.40 20.95
CA LYS A 186 -3.88 0.01 20.48
C LYS A 186 -4.07 -0.18 18.99
N PHE A 187 -4.60 0.81 18.28
CA PHE A 187 -4.99 0.69 16.89
C PHE A 187 -4.78 2.00 16.15
N ASN A 188 -4.14 1.90 14.99
CA ASN A 188 -3.90 2.99 14.07
C ASN A 188 -4.46 2.61 12.69
N LEU A 189 -5.19 3.52 12.05
CA LEU A 189 -5.62 3.41 10.66
C LEU A 189 -5.29 4.69 9.92
N TRP A 190 -4.72 4.56 8.74
CA TRP A 190 -4.43 5.68 7.85
C TRP A 190 -4.82 5.35 6.41
N TRP A 191 -5.06 6.42 5.65
CA TRP A 191 -5.12 6.39 4.20
C TRP A 191 -4.17 7.44 3.66
N GLY A 192 -3.70 7.27 2.43
CA GLY A 192 -2.74 8.19 1.83
C GLY A 192 -2.83 8.23 0.32
N LEU A 193 -2.40 9.34 -0.25
CA LEU A 193 -2.35 9.59 -1.69
C LEU A 193 -0.97 10.09 -2.08
N GLY A 194 -0.55 9.83 -3.30
CA GLY A 194 0.70 10.32 -3.83
C GLY A 194 1.03 9.74 -5.19
N ALA A 195 2.31 9.41 -5.38
CA ALA A 195 2.81 8.97 -6.68
C ALA A 195 3.80 7.82 -6.52
N SER A 196 3.88 6.99 -7.55
CA SER A 196 4.95 6.00 -7.72
C SER A 196 5.65 6.17 -9.04
N TYR A 197 6.88 5.70 -9.11
CA TYR A 197 7.70 5.65 -10.31
C TYR A 197 8.31 4.25 -10.41
N ILE A 198 8.20 3.63 -11.57
CA ILE A 198 8.83 2.34 -11.86
C ILE A 198 10.00 2.59 -12.81
N ASP A 199 11.18 2.24 -12.33
CA ASP A 199 12.45 2.37 -13.05
C ASP A 199 12.75 1.11 -13.86
N GLY A 200 13.80 1.14 -14.68
CA GLY A 200 14.15 0.03 -15.58
C GLY A 200 13.56 0.22 -16.97
N ASP A 201 13.03 -0.84 -17.57
CA ASP A 201 12.51 -0.79 -18.94
C ASP A 201 11.14 -0.10 -19.05
N VAL A 202 10.47 0.17 -17.93
CA VAL A 202 9.17 0.87 -17.88
C VAL A 202 9.36 2.39 -17.88
N ASN A 203 10.14 2.93 -16.93
CA ASN A 203 10.47 4.36 -16.80
C ASN A 203 9.22 5.27 -16.77
N ASP A 204 8.22 4.93 -15.95
CA ASP A 204 6.96 5.69 -15.89
C ASP A 204 6.47 6.02 -14.48
N PHE A 205 5.76 7.14 -14.39
CA PHE A 205 5.10 7.63 -13.19
C PHE A 205 3.63 7.24 -13.15
N GLY A 206 3.10 7.05 -11.94
CA GLY A 206 1.70 6.79 -11.71
C GLY A 206 1.17 7.41 -10.45
N PHE A 207 -0.15 7.58 -10.41
CA PHE A 207 -0.85 7.96 -9.19
C PHE A 207 -0.93 6.76 -8.24
N THR A 208 -0.72 6.99 -6.95
CA THR A 208 -0.79 5.94 -5.93
C THR A 208 -1.72 6.35 -4.80
N TYR A 209 -2.52 5.41 -4.33
CA TYR A 209 -3.21 5.52 -3.05
C TYR A 209 -2.86 4.33 -2.16
N GLY A 210 -2.93 4.55 -0.85
CA GLY A 210 -2.57 3.57 0.15
C GLY A 210 -3.53 3.56 1.33
N LEU A 211 -3.68 2.39 1.94
CA LEU A 211 -4.39 2.16 3.19
C LEU A 211 -3.47 1.36 4.11
N GLY A 212 -3.45 1.70 5.38
CA GLY A 212 -2.71 0.89 6.34
C GLY A 212 -3.34 0.88 7.71
N VAL A 213 -3.20 -0.27 8.37
CA VAL A 213 -3.66 -0.51 9.72
C VAL A 213 -2.54 -1.12 10.56
N GLU A 214 -2.51 -0.77 11.84
CA GLU A 214 -1.59 -1.40 12.78
C GLU A 214 -2.28 -1.65 14.12
N LEU A 215 -2.23 -2.91 14.57
CA LEU A 215 -2.83 -3.39 15.81
C LEU A 215 -1.73 -3.78 16.82
N PHE A 216 -1.76 -3.17 18.00
CA PHE A 216 -0.84 -3.41 19.12
C PHE A 216 -1.50 -4.36 20.11
N PHE A 217 -1.49 -5.66 19.79
CA PHE A 217 -2.31 -6.65 20.48
C PHE A 217 -1.67 -7.20 21.77
N ALA A 218 -0.34 -7.31 21.84
CA ALA A 218 0.36 -7.84 23.01
C ALA A 218 1.76 -7.25 23.09
N ARG A 219 2.23 -6.74 24.22
CA ARG A 219 3.58 -6.18 24.31
C ARG A 219 4.66 -7.27 24.10
N PRO A 220 5.71 -7.04 23.30
CA PRO A 220 5.99 -5.85 22.46
C PRO A 220 5.73 -6.11 20.96
N LEU A 221 4.61 -6.74 20.63
CA LEU A 221 4.21 -7.20 19.30
C LEU A 221 3.08 -6.35 18.69
N SER A 222 3.26 -5.90 17.46
CA SER A 222 2.17 -5.35 16.64
C SER A 222 2.03 -6.09 15.32
N LEU A 223 0.82 -6.07 14.77
CA LEU A 223 0.51 -6.55 13.43
C LEU A 223 0.18 -5.35 12.55
N GLU A 224 0.96 -5.15 11.50
CA GLU A 224 0.84 -4.06 10.53
C GLU A 224 0.43 -4.63 9.18
N THR A 225 -0.62 -4.07 8.58
CA THR A 225 -1.08 -4.43 7.24
C THR A 225 -1.14 -3.18 6.39
N ILE A 226 -0.54 -3.22 5.21
CA ILE A 226 -0.47 -2.08 4.28
C ILE A 226 -0.93 -2.54 2.91
N PHE A 227 -1.80 -1.77 2.26
CA PHE A 227 -2.20 -1.96 0.88
C PHE A 227 -1.91 -0.68 0.09
N ASN A 228 -1.14 -0.79 -0.98
CA ASN A 228 -0.89 0.31 -1.91
C ASN A 228 -1.30 -0.11 -3.32
N GLN A 229 -1.98 0.77 -4.04
CA GLN A 229 -2.32 0.58 -5.45
C GLN A 229 -1.82 1.78 -6.24
N SER A 230 -1.07 1.50 -7.31
CA SER A 230 -0.56 2.48 -8.26
C SER A 230 -1.18 2.26 -9.63
N LEU A 231 -1.55 3.35 -10.29
CA LEU A 231 -2.08 3.38 -11.65
C LEU A 231 -0.97 3.91 -12.58
N ILE A 232 -0.37 3.03 -13.38
CA ILE A 232 0.78 3.34 -14.25
C ILE A 232 0.45 2.82 -15.65
N ASN A 233 0.50 3.68 -16.68
CA ASN A 233 0.22 3.32 -18.08
C ASN A 233 -1.10 2.57 -18.33
N GLY A 234 -2.17 2.92 -17.60
CA GLY A 234 -3.46 2.25 -17.71
C GLY A 234 -3.52 0.87 -17.03
N GLU A 235 -2.41 0.39 -16.48
CA GLU A 235 -2.30 -0.83 -15.69
C GLU A 235 -2.23 -0.54 -14.19
N THR A 236 -2.39 -1.59 -13.38
CA THR A 236 -2.35 -1.49 -11.93
C THR A 236 -1.17 -2.24 -11.34
N VAL A 237 -0.52 -1.60 -10.37
CA VAL A 237 0.51 -2.20 -9.52
C VAL A 237 0.01 -2.20 -8.09
N ASN A 238 -0.23 -3.39 -7.55
CA ASN A 238 -0.81 -3.59 -6.23
C ASN A 238 0.23 -4.17 -5.28
N LYS A 239 0.36 -3.62 -4.08
CA LYS A 239 1.25 -4.14 -3.04
C LYS A 239 0.45 -4.35 -1.76
N PHE A 240 0.61 -5.52 -1.15
CA PHE A 240 0.03 -5.87 0.13
C PHE A 240 1.13 -6.39 1.07
N ASP A 241 1.30 -5.74 2.21
CA ASP A 241 2.23 -6.12 3.25
C ASP A 241 1.43 -6.62 4.46
N GLY A 242 1.81 -7.77 5.02
CA GLY A 242 1.33 -8.28 6.30
C GLY A 242 2.53 -8.57 7.21
N LEU A 243 2.77 -7.69 8.17
CA LEU A 243 4.01 -7.60 8.93
C LEU A 243 3.77 -7.77 10.43
N LEU A 244 4.48 -8.70 11.04
CA LEU A 244 4.61 -8.81 12.49
C LEU A 244 5.83 -8.02 12.94
N ASN A 245 5.62 -7.03 13.81
CA ASN A 245 6.66 -6.18 14.35
C ASN A 245 6.91 -6.52 15.82
N TYR A 246 8.17 -6.74 16.18
CA TYR A 246 8.64 -6.80 17.56
C TYR A 246 9.36 -5.49 17.91
N HIS A 247 8.85 -4.77 18.90
CA HIS A 247 9.35 -3.44 19.28
C HIS A 247 10.30 -3.52 20.47
N LEU A 248 11.47 -2.89 20.34
CA LEU A 248 12.47 -2.80 21.40
C LEU A 248 12.94 -1.36 21.52
N LYS A 249 12.26 -0.60 22.40
CA LYS A 249 12.47 0.85 22.55
C LYS A 249 12.36 1.55 21.18
N ASN A 250 13.40 2.27 20.78
CA ASN A 250 13.53 2.97 19.50
C ASN A 250 13.90 2.06 18.32
N TYR A 251 13.86 0.74 18.46
CA TYR A 251 14.10 -0.20 17.37
C TYR A 251 12.88 -1.10 17.14
N LYS A 252 12.73 -1.61 15.93
CA LYS A 252 11.80 -2.70 15.62
C LYS A 252 12.49 -3.77 14.79
N VAL A 253 12.10 -5.03 15.01
CA VAL A 253 12.40 -6.15 14.12
C VAL A 253 11.10 -6.55 13.46
N THR A 254 11.14 -6.78 12.16
CA THR A 254 9.95 -7.05 11.34
C THR A 254 10.12 -8.37 10.63
N GLY A 255 9.07 -9.20 10.67
CA GLY A 255 8.96 -10.40 9.86
C GLY A 255 7.55 -10.53 9.29
N GLY A 256 7.39 -11.10 8.11
CA GLY A 256 6.06 -11.21 7.52
C GLY A 256 6.05 -11.64 6.07
N TYR A 257 5.03 -11.17 5.36
CA TYR A 257 4.77 -11.50 3.98
C TYR A 257 4.44 -10.24 3.18
N GLU A 258 4.98 -10.13 1.97
CA GLU A 258 4.75 -9.04 1.04
C GLU A 258 4.37 -9.62 -0.32
N HIS A 259 3.18 -9.24 -0.78
CA HIS A 259 2.63 -9.65 -2.07
C HIS A 259 2.57 -8.44 -2.99
N ILE A 260 3.20 -8.54 -4.16
CA ILE A 260 3.25 -7.46 -5.13
C ILE A 260 2.73 -8.00 -6.45
N ARG A 261 1.71 -7.38 -7.01
CA ARG A 261 1.27 -7.61 -8.39
C ARG A 261 1.73 -6.44 -9.24
N ILE A 262 2.58 -6.71 -10.22
CA ILE A 262 3.07 -5.73 -11.19
C ILE A 262 2.55 -6.15 -12.55
N GLY A 263 1.58 -5.40 -13.09
CA GLY A 263 0.83 -5.78 -14.29
C GLY A 263 0.18 -7.17 -14.12
N ASN A 264 0.64 -8.14 -14.92
CA ASN A 264 0.13 -9.53 -14.89
C ASN A 264 0.97 -10.52 -14.05
N GLN A 265 2.06 -10.07 -13.41
CA GLN A 265 2.94 -10.92 -12.60
C GLN A 265 2.73 -10.70 -11.10
N ASN A 266 2.72 -11.79 -10.34
CA ASN A 266 2.48 -11.79 -8.90
C ASN A 266 3.72 -12.26 -8.13
N PHE A 267 4.34 -11.41 -7.33
CA PHE A 267 5.45 -11.72 -6.44
C PHE A 267 4.95 -11.98 -5.03
N SER A 268 5.39 -13.08 -4.42
CA SER A 268 4.92 -13.54 -3.11
C SER A 268 6.12 -13.81 -2.23
N THR A 269 6.49 -12.82 -1.41
CA THR A 269 7.79 -12.80 -0.74
C THR A 269 7.66 -12.92 0.78
N LEU A 270 8.58 -13.68 1.38
CA LEU A 270 8.83 -13.63 2.81
C LEU A 270 9.68 -12.40 3.12
N VAL A 271 9.37 -11.76 4.25
CA VAL A 271 9.97 -10.50 4.67
C VAL A 271 10.70 -10.70 5.98
N LEU A 272 11.93 -10.18 6.06
CA LEU A 272 12.68 -10.01 7.31
C LEU A 272 13.39 -8.66 7.29
N GLY A 273 13.32 -7.90 8.38
CA GLY A 273 13.91 -6.58 8.43
C GLY A 273 14.01 -5.97 9.81
N ALA A 274 14.49 -4.74 9.84
CA ALA A 274 14.59 -3.94 11.05
C ALA A 274 14.29 -2.48 10.76
N GLY A 275 13.94 -1.74 11.81
CA GLY A 275 13.76 -0.30 11.74
C GLY A 275 14.17 0.41 13.03
N ILE A 276 14.30 1.72 12.91
CA ILE A 276 14.68 2.62 14.00
C ILE A 276 13.75 3.83 14.00
N PHE A 277 13.34 4.25 15.20
CA PHE A 277 12.54 5.42 15.47
C PHE A 277 13.42 6.57 15.97
N PHE A 278 13.15 7.78 15.48
CA PHE A 278 13.77 9.04 15.88
C PHE A 278 12.71 10.04 16.33
#